data_AF-A0A163TE83-F1
#
_entry.id   AF-A0A163TE83-F1
#
_cell.length_a   1.000
_cell.length_b   1.000
_cell.length_c   1.000
_cell.angle_alpha   90.00
_cell.angle_beta   90.00
_cell.angle_gamma   90.00
#
_symmetry.space_group_name_H-M   'P 1'
#
loop_
_entity.id
_entity.type
_entity.pdbx_description
1 polymer ?
#
loop_
_entity_poly.entity_id
_entity_poly.type
_entity_poly.pdbx_seq_one_letter_code
_entity_poly.pdbx_strand_id
1 'polypeptide(L)'
;MPHSYNTCPLRCFSLLIVDSMTHRIVLATKEICTLLGYLPSQLIGHSLTVLNLQHLDEHHCVFRHESSHSRVAFKVCTHHEPTLGLDYWCLHAVSPALQWNIDTGCGSIRGFMDTPSRMNILRLDSRGTINYCTGKSGDLSMMGQSLQSLIHVDDRQRLVDGLNERRQTTYQVLFLRMLLLNDDDTAKGGTYQWISLTMLTVPKRRSYGGSNYDDSTLRQQLVIIRPATHPHPNALSSSSASTSSATAIITSPLSSSPFVVWSLRGLQVMRIMVAFCLGLALETWLTTWDTVYQGQRYLVEFLAHLLISILDFLADCIDPAPSSTSSVRVVLTHEELQEQKKNMAAATTTTQQSDDSDINDDKHDSSPSATLITEVPWLRPLHRKRWATAVRTLRRHVQSNTMAQKSLGVLETIGVVQSSNMFDYLEKIEWGMNFGFVDI
;
A
#
# COMPACT_ATOMS: atom_id res chain seq x y z
N MET A 1 -28.23 1.09 -26.57
CA MET A 1 -27.70 1.71 -27.81
C MET A 1 -26.70 0.76 -28.45
N PRO A 2 -26.95 0.27 -29.67
CA PRO A 2 -26.04 -0.65 -30.34
C PRO A 2 -24.76 0.09 -30.71
N HIS A 3 -23.64 -0.36 -30.16
CA HIS A 3 -22.32 0.12 -30.48
C HIS A 3 -21.39 -1.09 -30.66
N SER A 4 -20.32 -0.93 -31.44
CA SER A 4 -19.35 -2.00 -31.64
C SER A 4 -18.56 -2.26 -30.37
N TYR A 5 -17.99 -3.46 -30.21
CA TYR A 5 -17.07 -3.75 -29.11
C TYR A 5 -15.90 -2.75 -29.06
N ASN A 6 -15.40 -2.35 -30.23
CA ASN A 6 -14.28 -1.41 -30.32
C ASN A 6 -14.61 -0.01 -29.79
N THR A 7 -15.87 0.39 -29.85
CA THR A 7 -16.36 1.69 -29.36
C THR A 7 -17.10 1.56 -28.03
N CYS A 8 -16.97 0.42 -27.34
CA CYS A 8 -17.66 0.21 -26.08
C CYS A 8 -17.02 1.03 -24.95
N PRO A 9 -17.78 1.91 -24.27
CA PRO A 9 -17.24 2.73 -23.18
C PRO A 9 -16.85 1.87 -21.97
N LEU A 10 -17.38 0.64 -21.86
CA LEU A 10 -17.06 -0.26 -20.77
C LEU A 10 -15.81 -1.13 -21.04
N ARG A 11 -15.26 -1.11 -22.26
CA ARG A 11 -14.13 -1.96 -22.68
C ARG A 11 -12.86 -1.73 -21.84
N CYS A 12 -12.70 -0.55 -21.24
CA CYS A 12 -11.50 -0.18 -20.46
C CYS A 12 -11.54 -0.61 -18.99
N PHE A 13 -12.63 -1.21 -18.49
CA PHE A 13 -12.77 -1.56 -17.08
C PHE A 13 -12.43 -3.03 -16.81
N SER A 14 -13.40 -3.92 -16.99
CA SER A 14 -13.22 -5.36 -16.80
C SER A 14 -13.86 -6.10 -17.96
N LEU A 15 -13.23 -7.20 -18.34
CA LEU A 15 -13.69 -8.06 -19.43
C LEU A 15 -13.88 -9.49 -18.90
N LEU A 16 -15.02 -10.06 -19.26
CA LEU A 16 -15.35 -11.47 -19.10
C LEU A 16 -15.76 -12.00 -20.48
N ILE A 17 -15.12 -13.07 -20.95
CA ILE A 17 -15.46 -13.70 -22.23
C ILE A 17 -16.15 -15.01 -21.94
N VAL A 18 -17.34 -15.18 -22.50
CA VAL A 18 -18.19 -16.35 -22.29
C VAL A 18 -18.41 -17.04 -23.62
N ASP A 19 -18.24 -18.35 -23.67
CA ASP A 19 -18.63 -19.16 -24.83
C ASP A 19 -20.15 -19.15 -24.95
N SER A 20 -20.67 -18.69 -26.09
CA SER A 20 -22.11 -18.43 -26.25
C SER A 20 -22.95 -19.72 -26.29
N MET A 21 -22.34 -20.85 -26.64
CA MET A 21 -23.02 -22.14 -26.79
C MET A 21 -23.03 -22.94 -25.49
N THR A 22 -21.91 -22.92 -24.76
CA THR A 22 -21.72 -23.70 -23.54
C THR A 22 -21.91 -22.89 -22.26
N HIS A 23 -22.01 -21.56 -22.38
CA HIS A 23 -22.03 -20.60 -21.27
C HIS A 23 -20.86 -20.81 -20.30
N ARG A 24 -19.70 -21.21 -20.81
CA ARG A 24 -18.47 -21.36 -20.04
C ARG A 24 -17.64 -20.09 -20.12
N ILE A 25 -17.04 -19.70 -19.01
CA ILE A 25 -16.13 -18.57 -18.95
C ILE A 25 -14.82 -19.00 -19.61
N VAL A 26 -14.49 -18.38 -20.74
CA VAL A 26 -13.24 -18.63 -21.48
C VAL A 26 -12.11 -17.78 -20.93
N LEU A 27 -12.42 -16.54 -20.53
CA LEU A 27 -11.44 -15.60 -20.00
C LEU A 27 -12.09 -14.68 -18.98
N ALA A 28 -11.37 -14.41 -17.89
CA ALA A 28 -11.72 -13.40 -16.90
C ALA A 28 -10.50 -12.53 -16.65
N THR A 29 -10.69 -11.21 -16.70
CA THR A 29 -9.63 -10.24 -16.37
C THR A 29 -9.30 -10.25 -14.87
N LYS A 30 -8.10 -9.78 -14.50
CA LYS A 30 -7.65 -9.76 -13.09
C LYS A 30 -8.56 -8.90 -12.22
N GLU A 31 -9.06 -7.81 -12.79
CA GLU A 31 -9.94 -6.84 -12.14
C GLU A 31 -11.24 -7.51 -11.68
N ILE A 32 -11.89 -8.30 -12.54
CA ILE A 32 -13.12 -9.00 -12.17
C ILE A 32 -12.88 -10.10 -11.13
N CYS A 33 -11.79 -10.86 -11.27
CA CYS A 33 -11.39 -11.87 -10.28
C CYS A 33 -11.20 -11.23 -8.90
N THR A 34 -10.51 -10.08 -8.86
CA THR A 34 -10.25 -9.33 -7.63
C THR A 34 -11.54 -8.76 -7.02
N LEU A 35 -12.41 -8.17 -7.84
CA LEU A 35 -13.67 -7.58 -7.40
C LEU A 35 -14.67 -8.61 -6.86
N LEU A 36 -14.68 -9.81 -7.43
CA LEU A 36 -15.56 -10.89 -7.02
C LEU A 36 -14.92 -11.85 -6.01
N GLY A 37 -13.62 -11.69 -5.73
CA GLY A 37 -12.87 -12.53 -4.81
C GLY A 37 -12.63 -13.97 -5.29
N TYR A 38 -12.73 -14.23 -6.59
CA TYR A 38 -12.41 -15.54 -7.17
C TYR A 38 -10.96 -15.58 -7.66
N LEU A 39 -10.37 -16.77 -7.59
CA LEU A 39 -9.16 -17.09 -8.34
C LEU A 39 -9.49 -17.33 -9.82
N PRO A 40 -8.59 -17.02 -10.76
CA PRO A 40 -8.80 -17.31 -12.18
C PRO A 40 -9.18 -18.78 -12.46
N SER A 41 -8.55 -19.71 -11.73
CA SER A 41 -8.82 -21.15 -11.82
C SER A 41 -10.23 -21.57 -11.36
N GLN A 42 -10.92 -20.73 -10.58
CA GLN A 42 -12.32 -20.98 -10.17
C GLN A 42 -13.33 -20.44 -11.19
N LEU A 43 -12.92 -19.54 -12.08
CA LEU A 43 -13.79 -18.95 -13.10
C LEU A 43 -13.56 -19.58 -14.47
N ILE A 44 -12.31 -19.62 -14.94
CA ILE A 44 -11.98 -20.04 -16.30
C ILE A 44 -12.27 -21.53 -16.47
N GLY A 45 -12.99 -21.87 -17.55
CA GLY A 45 -13.46 -23.22 -17.85
C GLY A 45 -14.76 -23.62 -17.14
N HIS A 46 -15.19 -22.85 -16.13
CA HIS A 46 -16.44 -23.09 -15.41
C HIS A 46 -17.63 -22.40 -16.07
N SER A 47 -18.84 -22.88 -15.75
CA SER A 47 -20.09 -22.27 -16.22
C SER A 47 -20.31 -20.91 -15.57
N LEU A 48 -20.92 -19.96 -16.31
CA LEU A 48 -21.33 -18.65 -15.81
C LEU A 48 -22.24 -18.73 -14.56
N THR A 49 -22.90 -19.87 -14.35
CA THR A 49 -23.72 -20.17 -13.16
C THR A 49 -22.94 -20.13 -11.84
N VAL A 50 -21.62 -20.35 -11.85
CA VAL A 50 -20.76 -20.22 -10.66
C VAL A 50 -20.87 -18.84 -10.02
N LEU A 51 -21.05 -17.80 -10.84
CA LEU A 51 -21.13 -16.43 -10.33
C LEU A 51 -22.48 -16.07 -9.70
N ASN A 52 -23.45 -16.98 -9.73
CA ASN A 52 -24.83 -16.76 -9.29
C ASN A 52 -25.39 -15.42 -9.80
N LEU A 53 -25.30 -15.26 -11.12
CA LEU A 53 -25.71 -14.06 -11.85
C LEU A 53 -27.21 -13.79 -11.65
N GLN A 54 -27.53 -12.57 -11.23
CA GLN A 54 -28.90 -12.05 -11.18
C GLN A 54 -29.00 -10.86 -12.12
N HIS A 55 -29.83 -10.97 -13.15
CA HIS A 55 -30.14 -9.86 -14.04
C HIS A 55 -31.13 -8.93 -13.35
N LEU A 56 -30.78 -7.65 -13.22
CA LEU A 56 -31.72 -6.61 -12.80
C LEU A 56 -32.37 -5.97 -14.03
N ASP A 57 -31.53 -5.57 -14.99
CA ASP A 57 -31.94 -4.98 -16.26
C ASP A 57 -31.08 -5.55 -17.41
N GLU A 58 -31.37 -5.15 -18.66
CA GLU A 58 -30.55 -5.47 -19.84
C GLU A 58 -29.08 -5.03 -19.70
N HIS A 59 -28.80 -4.02 -18.87
CA HIS A 59 -27.46 -3.44 -18.70
C HIS A 59 -26.94 -3.53 -17.27
N HIS A 60 -27.66 -4.17 -16.35
CA HIS A 60 -27.27 -4.26 -14.95
C HIS A 60 -27.39 -5.69 -14.45
N CYS A 61 -26.29 -6.22 -13.92
CA CYS A 61 -26.22 -7.55 -13.37
C CYS A 61 -25.61 -7.51 -11.98
N VAL A 62 -25.98 -8.49 -11.15
CA VAL A 62 -25.43 -8.71 -9.83
C VAL A 62 -24.75 -10.05 -9.79
N PHE A 63 -23.52 -10.07 -9.30
CA PHE A 63 -22.71 -11.27 -9.15
C PHE A 63 -22.47 -11.52 -7.66
N ARG A 64 -22.36 -12.79 -7.26
CA ARG A 64 -22.00 -13.17 -5.89
C ARG A 64 -20.48 -13.17 -5.72
N HIS A 65 -20.00 -12.44 -4.72
CA HIS A 65 -18.62 -12.49 -4.28
C HIS A 65 -18.33 -13.82 -3.58
N GLU A 66 -17.18 -14.42 -3.85
CA GLU A 66 -16.86 -15.78 -3.41
C GLU A 66 -16.78 -15.89 -1.88
N SER A 67 -15.86 -15.17 -1.25
CA SER A 67 -15.60 -15.32 0.20
C SER A 67 -16.65 -14.68 1.11
N SER A 68 -17.11 -13.48 0.79
CA SER A 68 -18.09 -12.75 1.62
C SER A 68 -19.54 -13.12 1.33
N HIS A 69 -19.81 -13.79 0.21
CA HIS A 69 -21.15 -13.99 -0.34
C HIS A 69 -21.96 -12.70 -0.55
N SER A 70 -21.29 -11.54 -0.52
CA SER A 70 -21.91 -10.26 -0.83
C SER A 70 -22.25 -10.19 -2.31
N ARG A 71 -23.24 -9.37 -2.64
CA ARG A 71 -23.64 -9.10 -4.01
C ARG A 71 -22.90 -7.89 -4.55
N VAL A 72 -22.29 -8.02 -5.72
CA VAL A 72 -21.54 -6.95 -6.40
C VAL A 72 -22.28 -6.59 -7.69
N ALA A 73 -22.66 -5.33 -7.79
CA ALA A 73 -23.36 -4.76 -8.93
C ALA A 73 -22.40 -4.47 -10.08
N PHE A 74 -22.82 -4.72 -11.31
CA PHE A 74 -22.09 -4.30 -12.50
C PHE A 74 -23.04 -3.72 -13.52
N LYS A 75 -22.56 -2.68 -14.19
CA LYS A 75 -23.06 -2.29 -15.49
C LYS A 75 -22.41 -3.19 -16.53
N VAL A 76 -23.23 -3.82 -17.36
CA VAL A 76 -22.83 -4.84 -18.33
C VAL A 76 -23.16 -4.36 -19.73
N CYS A 77 -22.20 -4.50 -20.64
CA CYS A 77 -22.44 -4.40 -22.07
C CYS A 77 -21.92 -5.65 -22.77
N THR A 78 -22.83 -6.37 -23.41
CA THR A 78 -22.54 -7.64 -24.07
C THR A 78 -22.40 -7.43 -25.57
N HIS A 79 -21.30 -7.91 -26.13
CA HIS A 79 -21.05 -7.91 -27.57
C HIS A 79 -20.87 -9.35 -28.06
N HIS A 80 -21.75 -9.78 -28.95
CA HIS A 80 -21.69 -11.10 -29.56
C HIS A 80 -20.74 -11.12 -30.76
N GLU A 81 -19.80 -12.06 -30.78
CA GLU A 81 -18.89 -12.31 -31.90
C GLU A 81 -19.24 -13.63 -32.59
N PRO A 82 -20.03 -13.57 -33.67
CA PRO A 82 -20.61 -14.75 -34.28
C PRO A 82 -19.57 -15.66 -34.93
N THR A 83 -18.43 -15.11 -35.33
CA THR A 83 -17.37 -15.89 -35.98
C THR A 83 -16.69 -16.87 -35.04
N LEU A 84 -16.57 -16.50 -33.76
CA LEU A 84 -15.91 -17.30 -32.73
C LEU A 84 -16.90 -18.01 -31.79
N GLY A 85 -18.19 -17.63 -31.82
CA GLY A 85 -19.17 -18.13 -30.86
C GLY A 85 -18.87 -17.63 -29.44
N LEU A 86 -18.39 -16.39 -29.31
CA LEU A 86 -18.01 -15.80 -28.03
C LEU A 86 -18.84 -14.55 -27.73
N ASP A 87 -19.19 -14.38 -26.47
CA ASP A 87 -19.80 -13.17 -25.94
C ASP A 87 -18.77 -12.41 -25.10
N TYR A 88 -18.47 -11.18 -25.51
CA TYR A 88 -17.64 -10.25 -24.76
C TYR A 88 -18.51 -9.44 -23.79
N TRP A 89 -18.39 -9.71 -22.50
CA TRP A 89 -19.08 -9.00 -21.44
C TRP A 89 -18.13 -7.94 -20.87
N CYS A 90 -18.34 -6.69 -21.28
CA CYS A 90 -17.65 -5.52 -20.72
C CYS A 90 -18.36 -5.09 -19.44
N LEU A 91 -17.62 -5.09 -18.33
CA LEU A 91 -18.16 -4.99 -16.98
C LEU A 91 -17.54 -3.81 -16.25
N HIS A 92 -18.38 -2.99 -15.62
CA HIS A 92 -17.93 -1.92 -14.73
C HIS A 92 -18.66 -2.06 -13.40
N ALA A 93 -17.90 -2.29 -12.32
CA ALA A 93 -18.46 -2.40 -10.98
C ALA A 93 -19.17 -1.10 -10.62
N VAL A 94 -20.46 -1.23 -10.30
CA VAL A 94 -21.27 -0.12 -9.83
C VAL A 94 -21.15 -0.13 -8.31
N SER A 95 -20.77 1.00 -7.72
CA SER A 95 -20.75 1.12 -6.26
C SER A 95 -22.11 0.68 -5.70
N PRO A 96 -22.18 -0.08 -4.60
CA PRO A 96 -23.45 -0.46 -3.98
C PRO A 96 -24.37 0.74 -3.73
N ALA A 97 -23.81 1.93 -3.51
CA ALA A 97 -24.56 3.18 -3.37
C ALA A 97 -25.35 3.61 -4.64
N LEU A 98 -24.90 3.21 -5.84
CA LEU A 98 -25.55 3.53 -7.13
C LEU A 98 -26.64 2.53 -7.52
N GLN A 99 -26.53 1.27 -7.09
CA GLN A 99 -27.51 0.23 -7.44
C GLN A 99 -28.90 0.48 -6.82
N TRP A 100 -28.95 1.13 -5.65
CA TRP A 100 -30.21 1.32 -4.93
C TRP A 100 -31.09 2.43 -5.50
N ASN A 101 -30.56 3.29 -6.36
CA ASN A 101 -31.38 4.23 -7.13
C ASN A 101 -32.12 3.56 -8.31
N ILE A 102 -31.76 2.33 -8.67
CA ILE A 102 -32.36 1.60 -9.79
C ILE A 102 -33.58 0.78 -9.31
N ASP A 103 -33.51 0.18 -8.13
CA ASP A 103 -34.57 -0.72 -7.62
C ASP A 103 -35.76 0.02 -6.97
N THR A 104 -35.63 1.28 -6.55
CA THR A 104 -36.80 2.08 -6.11
C THR A 104 -37.50 2.70 -7.31
N GLY A 105 -38.22 1.86 -8.05
CA GLY A 105 -39.19 2.27 -9.07
C GLY A 105 -40.38 3.03 -8.50
N CYS A 106 -40.15 4.26 -8.01
CA CYS A 106 -41.18 5.27 -7.89
C CYS A 106 -40.84 6.37 -8.90
N GLY A 107 -41.71 6.51 -9.90
CA GLY A 107 -41.44 7.22 -11.14
C GLY A 107 -40.98 8.67 -10.97
N SER A 108 -40.22 9.12 -11.97
CA SER A 108 -39.94 10.52 -12.29
C SER A 108 -38.92 11.26 -11.42
N ILE A 109 -37.64 10.92 -11.55
CA ILE A 109 -36.57 11.94 -11.48
C ILE A 109 -35.60 11.73 -12.65
N ARG A 110 -36.00 12.23 -13.83
CA ARG A 110 -35.16 12.31 -15.05
C ARG A 110 -34.01 13.32 -14.95
N GLY A 111 -33.72 13.89 -13.77
CA GLY A 111 -32.77 14.98 -13.58
C GLY A 111 -31.51 14.66 -12.78
N PHE A 112 -31.32 13.43 -12.29
CA PHE A 112 -30.24 13.14 -11.32
C PHE A 112 -29.19 12.10 -11.78
N MET A 113 -29.31 11.55 -12.98
CA MET A 113 -28.47 10.44 -13.48
C MET A 113 -27.08 10.85 -14.00
N ASP A 114 -26.72 12.14 -14.03
CA ASP A 114 -25.45 12.61 -14.59
C ASP A 114 -24.40 13.07 -13.55
N THR A 115 -24.63 12.92 -12.24
CA THR A 115 -23.53 13.12 -11.28
C THR A 115 -23.00 11.80 -10.74
N PRO A 116 -21.74 11.41 -11.07
CA PRO A 116 -21.12 10.20 -10.53
C PRO A 116 -21.20 10.25 -9.01
N SER A 117 -21.53 9.10 -8.40
CA SER A 117 -21.69 8.85 -6.97
C SER A 117 -20.92 9.86 -6.10
N ARG A 118 -21.64 10.85 -5.57
CA ARG A 118 -21.06 11.93 -4.75
C ARG A 118 -20.59 11.34 -3.43
N MET A 119 -19.33 10.95 -3.40
CA MET A 119 -18.61 10.65 -2.17
C MET A 119 -18.34 11.99 -1.49
N ASN A 120 -19.02 12.26 -0.38
CA ASN A 120 -18.81 13.49 0.37
C ASN A 120 -17.71 13.22 1.41
N ILE A 121 -16.57 13.87 1.22
CA ILE A 121 -15.47 13.88 2.17
C ILE A 121 -15.68 15.08 3.09
N LEU A 122 -15.87 14.79 4.37
CA LEU A 122 -15.96 15.77 5.43
C LEU A 122 -14.65 15.81 6.22
N ARG A 123 -14.23 17.00 6.64
CA ARG A 123 -13.21 17.15 7.68
C ARG A 123 -13.88 17.72 8.92
N LEU A 124 -13.67 17.04 10.04
CA LEU A 124 -14.19 17.44 11.33
C LEU A 124 -13.10 18.10 12.16
N ASP A 125 -13.48 19.10 12.95
CA ASP A 125 -12.64 19.64 14.01
C ASP A 125 -12.65 18.72 15.26
N SER A 126 -11.96 19.15 16.32
CA SER A 126 -11.89 18.39 17.59
C SER A 126 -13.22 18.30 18.34
N ARG A 127 -14.22 19.12 17.98
CA ARG A 127 -15.58 19.15 18.54
C ARG A 127 -16.58 18.37 17.69
N GLY A 128 -16.15 17.79 16.56
CA GLY A 128 -17.03 17.11 15.61
C GLY A 128 -17.85 18.07 14.74
N THR A 129 -17.43 19.33 14.59
CA THR A 129 -18.02 20.28 13.65
C THR A 129 -17.36 20.18 12.28
N ILE A 130 -18.15 20.36 11.23
CA ILE A 130 -17.71 20.20 9.84
C ILE A 130 -16.97 21.48 9.42
N ASN A 131 -15.66 21.37 9.21
CA ASN A 131 -14.81 22.49 8.79
C ASN A 131 -14.39 22.44 7.32
N TYR A 132 -14.75 21.36 6.62
CA TYR A 132 -14.58 21.17 5.18
C TYR A 132 -15.54 20.10 4.69
N CYS A 133 -16.09 20.28 3.49
CA CYS A 133 -16.94 19.32 2.79
C CYS A 133 -16.59 19.35 1.29
N THR A 134 -16.42 18.19 0.66
CA THR A 134 -16.32 18.08 -0.80
C THR A 134 -17.71 17.95 -1.40
N GLY A 135 -18.15 18.95 -2.15
CA GLY A 135 -19.48 18.94 -2.74
C GLY A 135 -19.77 20.21 -3.54
N LYS A 136 -20.86 20.22 -4.33
CA LYS A 136 -21.21 21.40 -5.15
C LYS A 136 -21.79 22.49 -4.22
N SER A 137 -21.85 23.72 -4.71
CA SER A 137 -22.17 24.98 -4.01
C SER A 137 -23.35 24.99 -3.00
N GLY A 138 -24.27 24.02 -3.01
CA GLY A 138 -25.29 23.84 -1.94
C GLY A 138 -24.75 23.24 -0.63
N ASP A 139 -23.59 22.58 -0.67
CA ASP A 139 -22.95 21.89 0.47
C ASP A 139 -22.29 22.86 1.48
N LEU A 140 -22.33 24.18 1.20
CA LEU A 140 -21.93 25.23 2.15
C LEU A 140 -22.81 25.25 3.41
N SER A 141 -24.07 24.80 3.31
CA SER A 141 -25.00 24.76 4.44
C SER A 141 -24.51 23.85 5.57
N MET A 142 -23.74 22.81 5.25
CA MET A 142 -23.20 21.87 6.25
C MET A 142 -21.98 22.41 7.00
N MET A 143 -21.27 23.39 6.43
CA MET A 143 -20.06 23.96 7.03
C MET A 143 -20.40 24.67 8.34
N GLY A 144 -19.64 24.40 9.39
CA GLY A 144 -19.85 24.93 10.73
C GLY A 144 -20.93 24.22 11.55
N GLN A 145 -21.71 23.30 10.95
CA GLN A 145 -22.66 22.49 11.71
C GLN A 145 -21.96 21.33 12.43
N SER A 146 -22.51 20.91 13.56
CA SER A 146 -22.08 19.68 14.22
C SER A 146 -22.53 18.47 13.41
N LEU A 147 -21.65 17.50 13.17
CA LEU A 147 -22.06 16.26 12.50
C LEU A 147 -23.22 15.58 13.25
N GLN A 148 -23.28 15.70 14.57
CA GLN A 148 -24.34 15.13 15.39
C GLN A 148 -25.73 15.71 15.10
N SER A 149 -25.83 16.99 14.68
CA SER A 149 -27.14 17.58 14.35
C SER A 149 -27.72 17.01 13.07
N LEU A 150 -26.86 16.49 12.19
CA LEU A 150 -27.27 15.85 10.94
C LEU A 150 -27.57 14.37 11.08
N ILE A 151 -27.21 13.73 12.21
CA ILE A 151 -27.46 12.32 12.47
C ILE A 151 -28.76 12.13 13.27
N HIS A 152 -29.53 11.10 12.90
CA HIS A 152 -30.75 10.70 13.59
C HIS A 152 -30.50 10.46 15.09
N VAL A 153 -31.47 10.84 15.93
CA VAL A 153 -31.30 10.87 17.39
C VAL A 153 -30.81 9.54 17.99
N ASP A 154 -31.38 8.39 17.57
CA ASP A 154 -30.95 7.07 18.09
C ASP A 154 -29.52 6.67 17.66
N ASP A 155 -28.97 7.31 16.63
CA ASP A 155 -27.67 6.96 16.06
C ASP A 155 -26.55 7.87 16.60
N ARG A 156 -26.91 8.94 17.33
CA ARG A 156 -25.96 9.93 17.87
C ARG A 156 -24.98 9.34 18.86
N GLN A 157 -25.44 8.46 19.75
CA GLN A 157 -24.55 7.82 20.73
C GLN A 157 -23.48 6.98 20.03
N ARG A 158 -23.87 6.19 19.01
CA ARG A 158 -22.94 5.40 18.21
C ARG A 158 -21.90 6.24 17.49
N LEU A 159 -22.30 7.42 16.98
CA LEU A 159 -21.37 8.38 16.40
C LEU A 159 -20.39 8.91 17.47
N VAL A 160 -20.88 9.31 18.64
CA VAL A 160 -20.05 9.82 19.75
C VAL A 160 -19.03 8.77 20.19
N ASP A 161 -19.48 7.53 20.36
CA ASP A 161 -18.62 6.42 20.76
C ASP A 161 -17.52 6.20 19.72
N GLY A 162 -17.87 6.15 18.42
CA GLY A 162 -16.88 5.98 17.36
C GLY A 162 -15.91 7.16 17.20
N LEU A 163 -16.34 8.39 17.44
CA LEU A 163 -15.45 9.57 17.45
C LEU A 163 -14.48 9.57 18.66
N ASN A 164 -14.89 8.92 19.75
CA ASN A 164 -14.13 8.80 21.00
C ASN A 164 -13.25 7.54 21.06
N GLU A 165 -13.55 6.50 20.28
CA GLU A 165 -12.82 5.24 20.17
C GLU A 165 -11.48 5.43 19.43
N ARG A 166 -10.59 6.21 20.05
CA ARG A 166 -9.39 6.78 19.43
C ARG A 166 -8.16 5.87 19.48
N ARG A 167 -8.27 4.65 19.99
CA ARG A 167 -7.09 3.93 20.52
C ARG A 167 -6.65 2.68 19.77
N GLN A 168 -7.41 2.13 18.82
CA GLN A 168 -7.07 0.78 18.33
C GLN A 168 -7.11 0.57 16.81
N THR A 169 -7.73 1.44 16.01
CA THR A 169 -7.82 1.21 14.56
C THR A 169 -7.45 2.45 13.72
N THR A 170 -6.86 2.21 12.55
CA THR A 170 -6.54 3.22 11.54
C THR A 170 -7.79 3.76 10.83
N TYR A 171 -8.89 3.01 10.88
CA TYR A 171 -10.19 3.41 10.37
C TYR A 171 -11.33 2.71 11.12
N GLN A 172 -12.51 3.33 11.13
CA GLN A 172 -13.75 2.74 11.64
C GLN A 172 -14.89 3.04 10.67
N VAL A 173 -15.81 2.10 10.49
CA VAL A 173 -17.00 2.28 9.64
C VAL A 173 -18.25 2.19 10.50
N LEU A 174 -19.08 3.23 10.45
CA LEU A 174 -20.37 3.29 11.13
C LEU A 174 -21.50 3.34 10.11
N PHE A 175 -22.60 2.64 10.39
CA PHE A 175 -23.84 2.74 9.62
C PHE A 175 -24.86 3.56 10.41
N LEU A 176 -25.20 4.73 9.92
CA LEU A 176 -26.01 5.73 10.62
C LEU A 176 -27.06 6.31 9.68
N ARG A 177 -28.13 6.89 10.22
CA ARG A 177 -29.11 7.67 9.46
C ARG A 177 -28.75 9.16 9.49
N MET A 178 -28.62 9.77 8.31
CA MET A 178 -28.29 11.19 8.14
C MET A 178 -29.46 11.95 7.50
N LEU A 179 -29.70 13.16 7.98
CA LEU A 179 -30.73 14.08 7.49
C LEU A 179 -30.38 14.54 6.07
N LEU A 180 -31.31 14.39 5.13
CA LEU A 180 -31.19 14.94 3.78
C LEU A 180 -31.61 16.42 3.82
N LEU A 181 -30.64 17.32 3.62
CA LEU A 181 -30.91 18.75 3.46
C LEU A 181 -31.44 18.98 2.04
N ASN A 182 -32.75 18.97 1.86
CA ASN A 182 -33.37 19.45 0.62
C ASN A 182 -33.48 20.97 0.68
N ASP A 183 -33.06 21.65 -0.39
CA ASP A 183 -32.96 23.13 -0.45
C ASP A 183 -34.32 23.85 -0.31
N ASP A 184 -35.46 23.19 -0.53
CA ASP A 184 -36.75 23.87 -0.74
C ASP A 184 -37.86 23.63 0.32
N ASP A 185 -37.73 22.69 1.27
CA ASP A 185 -38.85 22.37 2.18
C ASP A 185 -38.55 22.73 3.64
N THR A 186 -38.66 24.03 3.93
CA THR A 186 -38.86 24.52 5.28
C THR A 186 -40.18 24.00 5.85
N ALA A 187 -40.07 23.23 6.93
CA ALA A 187 -41.13 22.91 7.89
C ALA A 187 -42.08 21.74 7.56
N LYS A 188 -41.58 20.50 7.68
CA LYS A 188 -42.02 19.51 8.70
C LYS A 188 -41.60 18.09 8.29
N GLY A 189 -40.58 17.56 8.97
CA GLY A 189 -40.15 16.17 8.84
C GLY A 189 -39.06 15.97 7.80
N GLY A 190 -37.82 16.28 8.15
CA GLY A 190 -36.70 15.96 7.27
C GLY A 190 -36.57 14.46 7.06
N THR A 191 -36.29 14.06 5.83
CA THR A 191 -36.09 12.66 5.46
C THR A 191 -34.69 12.22 5.89
N TYR A 192 -34.59 11.01 6.45
CA TYR A 192 -33.31 10.43 6.83
C TYR A 192 -32.90 9.35 5.84
N GLN A 193 -31.64 9.39 5.40
CA GLN A 193 -31.03 8.39 4.55
C GLN A 193 -29.97 7.60 5.33
N TRP A 194 -29.93 6.29 5.15
CA TRP A 194 -28.83 5.48 5.68
C TRP A 194 -27.52 5.85 4.97
N ILE A 195 -26.46 5.99 5.76
CA ILE A 195 -25.11 6.28 5.31
C ILE A 195 -24.11 5.34 5.97
N SER A 196 -23.04 5.05 5.23
CA SER A 196 -21.82 4.45 5.74
C SER A 196 -20.82 5.58 5.95
N LEU A 197 -20.49 5.82 7.20
CA LEU A 197 -19.56 6.83 7.66
C LEU A 197 -18.22 6.17 7.98
N THR A 198 -17.23 6.33 7.10
CA THR A 198 -15.87 5.83 7.32
C THR A 198 -15.02 6.92 7.94
N MET A 199 -14.61 6.74 9.19
CA MET A 199 -13.73 7.65 9.92
C MET A 199 -12.29 7.20 9.75
N LEU A 200 -11.45 8.12 9.31
CA LEU A 200 -10.01 7.92 9.15
C LEU A 200 -9.28 8.74 10.21
N THR A 201 -8.62 8.04 11.11
CA THR A 201 -7.70 8.64 12.08
C THR A 201 -6.34 8.72 11.43
N VAL A 202 -6.01 9.87 10.84
CA VAL A 202 -4.65 10.08 10.31
C VAL A 202 -3.70 10.13 11.52
N PRO A 203 -2.81 9.13 11.71
CA PRO A 203 -1.82 9.24 12.76
C PRO A 203 -0.96 10.45 12.43
N LYS A 204 -0.84 11.39 13.38
CA LYS A 204 0.08 12.52 13.23
C LYS A 204 1.46 11.92 13.00
N ARG A 205 1.96 11.93 11.76
CA ARG A 205 3.37 11.64 11.50
C ARG A 205 4.12 12.61 12.39
N ARG A 206 4.81 12.09 13.40
CA ARG A 206 5.75 12.88 14.21
C ARG A 206 6.83 13.29 13.24
N SER A 207 6.70 14.45 12.63
CA SER A 207 7.77 15.07 11.89
C SER A 207 8.93 15.22 12.88
N TYR A 208 10.03 14.53 12.62
CA TYR A 208 11.26 14.67 13.39
C TYR A 208 11.67 16.16 13.37
N GLY A 209 11.72 16.82 14.54
CA GLY A 209 12.34 18.14 14.68
C GLY A 209 11.50 19.28 15.29
N GLY A 210 10.23 19.09 15.63
CA GLY A 210 9.41 20.16 16.22
C GLY A 210 9.15 19.96 17.72
N SER A 211 9.73 20.80 18.58
CA SER A 211 9.62 20.72 20.04
C SER A 211 8.18 20.86 20.56
N ASN A 212 7.76 19.87 21.36
CA ASN A 212 6.87 19.93 22.52
C ASN A 212 6.00 21.18 22.76
N TYR A 213 5.05 21.47 21.88
CA TYR A 213 3.76 21.98 22.34
C TYR A 213 2.68 21.02 21.83
N ASP A 214 2.22 20.19 22.76
CA ASP A 214 1.19 19.19 22.56
C ASP A 214 -0.17 19.89 22.45
N ASP A 215 -0.39 20.60 21.36
CA ASP A 215 -1.69 21.21 21.10
C ASP A 215 -2.65 20.11 20.63
N SER A 216 -3.17 19.37 21.62
CA SER A 216 -4.17 18.31 21.43
C SER A 216 -5.46 18.81 20.79
N THR A 217 -5.62 20.13 20.65
CA THR A 217 -6.82 20.81 20.16
C THR A 217 -6.97 20.79 18.64
N LEU A 218 -5.89 20.53 17.88
CA LEU A 218 -5.87 20.62 16.41
C LEU A 218 -5.91 19.27 15.67
N ARG A 219 -6.39 18.19 16.30
CA ARG A 219 -6.55 16.92 15.60
C ARG A 219 -7.78 16.94 14.70
N GLN A 220 -7.55 17.17 13.41
CA GLN A 220 -8.57 17.06 12.38
C GLN A 220 -8.83 15.58 12.07
N GLN A 221 -10.10 15.21 11.97
CA GLN A 221 -10.52 13.87 11.54
C GLN A 221 -11.07 13.95 10.13
N LEU A 222 -10.68 13.00 9.28
CA LEU A 222 -11.22 12.88 7.93
C LEU A 222 -12.33 11.85 7.96
N VAL A 223 -13.51 12.22 7.48
CA VAL A 223 -14.71 11.39 7.48
C VAL A 223 -15.22 11.28 6.07
N ILE A 224 -15.42 10.07 5.60
CA ILE A 224 -15.94 9.77 4.29
C ILE A 224 -17.38 9.30 4.45
N ILE A 225 -18.31 10.03 3.84
CA ILE A 225 -19.71 9.66 3.83
C ILE A 225 -20.06 9.01 2.50
N ARG A 226 -20.67 7.84 2.57
CA ARG A 226 -21.24 7.13 1.43
C ARG A 226 -22.71 6.83 1.73
N PRO A 227 -23.62 6.90 0.74
CA PRO A 227 -24.94 6.32 0.90
C PRO A 227 -24.81 4.84 1.26
N ALA A 228 -25.58 4.38 2.23
CA ALA A 228 -25.66 2.98 2.62
C ALA A 228 -27.12 2.58 2.74
N THR A 229 -27.34 1.29 2.88
CA THR A 229 -28.67 0.72 2.95
C THR A 229 -28.86 0.08 4.30
N HIS A 230 -30.11 -0.02 4.73
CA HIS A 230 -30.43 -0.44 6.09
C HIS A 230 -29.70 -1.76 6.41
N PRO A 231 -28.83 -1.80 7.43
CA PRO A 231 -28.23 -3.06 7.85
C PRO A 231 -29.36 -3.95 8.40
N HIS A 232 -29.76 -4.97 7.65
CA HIS A 232 -30.86 -5.91 7.89
C HIS A 232 -32.30 -5.37 7.80
N PRO A 233 -33.02 -5.59 6.68
CA PRO A 233 -34.37 -6.11 6.77
C PRO A 233 -34.24 -7.61 7.06
N ASN A 234 -34.67 -8.07 8.23
CA ASN A 234 -34.64 -9.49 8.52
C ASN A 234 -35.33 -10.30 7.41
N ALA A 235 -34.63 -11.32 6.94
CA ALA A 235 -35.14 -12.37 6.08
C ALA A 235 -36.27 -13.13 6.80
N LEU A 236 -37.51 -12.71 6.62
CA LEU A 236 -38.71 -13.45 7.00
C LEU A 236 -39.83 -13.17 6.00
N SER A 237 -39.86 -13.92 4.90
CA SER A 237 -41.08 -14.31 4.17
C SER A 237 -40.74 -15.29 3.04
N SER A 238 -40.62 -16.57 3.41
CA SER A 238 -40.74 -17.68 2.48
C SER A 238 -42.23 -17.87 2.10
N SER A 239 -42.59 -17.76 0.83
CA SER A 239 -43.85 -18.34 0.34
C SER A 239 -43.71 -18.93 -1.07
N SER A 240 -43.89 -20.25 -1.10
CA SER A 240 -44.49 -21.10 -2.14
C SER A 240 -43.93 -21.09 -3.56
N ALA A 241 -43.27 -22.21 -3.85
CA ALA A 241 -43.00 -22.74 -5.18
C ALA A 241 -44.28 -23.02 -6.00
N SER A 242 -44.18 -22.83 -7.32
CA SER A 242 -45.05 -23.48 -8.30
C SER A 242 -44.19 -24.27 -9.29
N THR A 243 -44.42 -25.58 -9.29
CA THR A 243 -43.87 -26.57 -10.23
C THR A 243 -44.65 -26.54 -11.54
N SER A 244 -43.95 -26.36 -12.65
CA SER A 244 -44.49 -26.60 -14.00
C SER A 244 -43.63 -27.64 -14.70
N SER A 245 -44.25 -28.79 -14.96
CA SER A 245 -43.76 -29.93 -15.73
C SER A 245 -43.57 -29.59 -17.21
N ALA A 246 -42.44 -29.99 -17.79
CA ALA A 246 -42.23 -30.02 -19.24
C ALA A 246 -41.95 -31.45 -19.71
N THR A 247 -42.80 -31.91 -20.62
CA THR A 247 -42.78 -33.17 -21.36
C THR A 247 -41.62 -33.20 -22.35
N ALA A 248 -40.76 -34.23 -22.27
CA ALA A 248 -39.72 -34.51 -23.25
C ALA A 248 -40.22 -35.52 -24.29
N ILE A 249 -40.09 -35.17 -25.56
CA ILE A 249 -40.36 -36.03 -26.72
C ILE A 249 -39.09 -36.84 -27.02
N ILE A 250 -39.23 -38.17 -27.02
CA ILE A 250 -38.19 -39.13 -27.37
C ILE A 250 -38.19 -39.29 -28.89
N THR A 251 -37.06 -39.01 -29.54
CA THR A 251 -36.75 -39.54 -30.87
C THR A 251 -35.32 -40.07 -30.91
N SER A 252 -35.15 -41.26 -31.47
CA SER A 252 -33.88 -41.92 -31.80
C SER A 252 -34.18 -42.96 -32.89
N PRO A 253 -33.21 -43.57 -33.58
CA PRO A 253 -31.85 -43.12 -33.93
C PRO A 253 -31.52 -43.40 -35.43
N LEU A 254 -30.35 -42.96 -35.92
CA LEU A 254 -29.67 -43.62 -37.05
C LEU A 254 -28.26 -44.04 -36.66
N SER A 255 -27.97 -45.31 -36.94
CA SER A 255 -26.78 -46.06 -36.53
C SER A 255 -25.52 -45.63 -37.29
N SER A 256 -24.49 -45.22 -36.55
CA SER A 256 -23.11 -45.20 -37.03
C SER A 256 -22.25 -46.13 -36.17
N SER A 257 -21.31 -46.81 -36.82
CA SER A 257 -20.46 -47.87 -36.24
C SER A 257 -19.75 -47.40 -34.95
N PRO A 258 -19.85 -48.17 -33.84
CA PRO A 258 -19.33 -47.77 -32.53
C PRO A 258 -17.79 -47.68 -32.47
N PHE A 259 -17.09 -48.26 -33.43
CA PHE A 259 -15.62 -48.30 -33.42
C PHE A 259 -14.96 -46.99 -33.87
N VAL A 260 -15.59 -46.24 -34.79
CA VAL A 260 -15.06 -44.96 -35.28
C VAL A 260 -15.35 -43.83 -34.29
N VAL A 261 -16.46 -43.92 -33.56
CA VAL A 261 -16.84 -42.93 -32.54
C VAL A 261 -15.93 -43.03 -31.30
N TRP A 262 -15.48 -44.23 -30.94
CA TRP A 262 -14.57 -44.44 -29.81
C TRP A 262 -13.16 -43.90 -30.06
N SER A 263 -12.61 -44.08 -31.27
CA SER A 263 -11.25 -43.60 -31.57
C SER A 263 -11.17 -42.07 -31.64
N LEU A 264 -12.17 -41.41 -32.23
CA LEU A 264 -12.23 -39.95 -32.31
C LEU A 264 -12.47 -39.29 -30.95
N ARG A 265 -13.33 -39.87 -30.10
CA ARG A 265 -13.54 -39.35 -28.74
C ARG A 265 -12.33 -39.60 -27.83
N GLY A 266 -11.65 -40.73 -27.96
CA GLY A 266 -10.41 -40.99 -27.23
C GLY A 266 -9.31 -39.97 -27.55
N LEU A 267 -9.17 -39.60 -28.83
CA LEU A 267 -8.17 -38.62 -29.26
C LEU A 267 -8.50 -37.19 -28.78
N GLN A 268 -9.79 -36.84 -28.72
CA GLN A 268 -10.24 -35.57 -28.13
C GLN A 268 -9.99 -35.51 -26.62
N VAL A 269 -10.26 -36.59 -25.88
CA VAL A 269 -9.97 -36.67 -24.44
C VAL A 269 -8.47 -36.54 -24.18
N MET A 270 -7.63 -37.22 -24.97
CA MET A 270 -6.18 -37.10 -24.85
C MET A 270 -5.68 -35.67 -25.15
N ARG A 271 -6.23 -34.99 -26.16
CA ARG A 271 -5.89 -33.59 -26.44
C ARG A 271 -6.28 -32.65 -25.30
N ILE A 272 -7.46 -32.83 -24.72
CA ILE A 272 -7.92 -32.03 -23.58
C ILE A 272 -7.03 -32.30 -22.36
N MET A 273 -6.68 -33.56 -22.10
CA MET A 273 -5.82 -33.93 -20.98
C MET A 273 -4.40 -33.36 -21.13
N VAL A 274 -3.82 -33.43 -22.33
CA VAL A 274 -2.49 -32.83 -22.60
C VAL A 274 -2.53 -31.31 -22.48
N ALA A 275 -3.55 -30.65 -23.03
CA ALA A 275 -3.71 -29.20 -22.90
C ALA A 275 -3.89 -28.77 -21.43
N PHE A 276 -4.65 -29.54 -20.65
CA PHE A 276 -4.84 -29.31 -19.23
C PHE A 276 -3.53 -29.46 -18.42
N CYS A 277 -2.78 -30.54 -18.65
CA CYS A 277 -1.48 -30.74 -18.00
C CYS A 277 -0.47 -29.65 -18.38
N LEU A 278 -0.44 -29.21 -19.64
CA LEU A 278 0.44 -28.12 -20.09
C LEU A 278 0.03 -26.77 -19.48
N GLY A 279 -1.27 -26.53 -19.35
CA GLY A 279 -1.82 -25.34 -18.68
C GLY A 279 -1.41 -25.29 -17.20
N LEU A 280 -1.58 -26.40 -16.48
CA LEU A 280 -1.15 -26.49 -15.08
C LEU A 280 0.36 -26.28 -14.91
N ALA A 281 1.18 -26.84 -15.80
CA ALA A 281 2.64 -26.66 -15.78
C ALA A 281 3.04 -25.19 -16.05
N LEU A 282 2.38 -24.53 -17.00
CA LEU A 282 2.62 -23.11 -17.29
C LEU A 282 2.13 -22.19 -16.16
N GLU A 283 0.97 -22.48 -15.55
CA GLU A 283 0.44 -21.69 -14.45
C GLU A 283 1.31 -21.83 -13.19
N THR A 284 1.76 -23.05 -12.87
CA THR A 284 2.73 -23.27 -11.78
C THR A 284 4.07 -22.61 -12.07
N TRP A 285 4.54 -22.62 -13.32
CA TRP A 285 5.75 -21.90 -13.72
C TRP A 285 5.61 -20.38 -13.54
N LEU A 286 4.52 -19.79 -14.04
CA LEU A 286 4.26 -18.35 -13.96
C LEU A 286 4.06 -17.87 -12.52
N THR A 287 3.35 -18.63 -11.68
CA THR A 287 3.20 -18.32 -10.25
C THR A 287 4.52 -18.46 -9.49
N THR A 288 5.33 -19.45 -9.82
CA THR A 288 6.70 -19.56 -9.28
C THR A 288 7.55 -18.35 -9.70
N TRP A 289 7.39 -17.87 -10.94
CA TRP A 289 8.11 -16.70 -11.42
C TRP A 289 7.66 -15.40 -10.72
N ASP A 290 6.35 -15.22 -10.54
CA ASP A 290 5.78 -14.02 -9.90
C ASP A 290 6.14 -13.97 -8.40
N THR A 291 6.16 -15.13 -7.73
CA THR A 291 6.63 -15.25 -6.34
C THR A 291 8.13 -15.00 -6.20
N VAL A 292 8.95 -15.42 -7.16
CA VAL A 292 10.38 -15.06 -7.20
C VAL A 292 10.57 -13.56 -7.41
N TYR A 293 9.81 -12.93 -8.30
CA TYR A 293 9.85 -11.48 -8.53
C TYR A 293 9.38 -10.68 -7.31
N GLN A 294 8.30 -11.11 -6.65
CA GLN A 294 7.88 -10.50 -5.38
C GLN A 294 8.95 -10.69 -4.31
N GLY A 295 9.53 -11.89 -4.20
CA GLY A 295 10.65 -12.17 -3.29
C GLY A 295 11.85 -11.26 -3.54
N GLN A 296 12.22 -11.03 -4.80
CA GLN A 296 13.28 -10.09 -5.18
C GLN A 296 12.93 -8.65 -4.78
N ARG A 297 11.70 -8.20 -5.00
CA ARG A 297 11.26 -6.87 -4.60
C ARG A 297 11.32 -6.68 -3.08
N TYR A 298 10.84 -7.66 -2.31
CA TYR A 298 10.93 -7.65 -0.85
C TYR A 298 12.39 -7.67 -0.37
N LEU A 299 13.27 -8.41 -1.05
CA LEU A 299 14.70 -8.42 -0.75
C LEU A 299 15.34 -7.05 -0.99
N VAL A 300 14.99 -6.38 -2.09
CA VAL A 300 15.48 -5.02 -2.41
C VAL A 300 14.94 -4.00 -1.40
N GLU A 301 13.65 -4.05 -1.06
CA GLU A 301 13.05 -3.18 -0.04
C GLU A 301 13.68 -3.41 1.34
N PHE A 302 13.96 -4.67 1.70
CA PHE A 302 14.68 -5.02 2.92
C PHE A 302 16.11 -4.52 2.92
N LEU A 303 16.85 -4.70 1.81
CA LEU A 303 18.22 -4.20 1.66
C LEU A 303 18.28 -2.68 1.73
N ALA A 304 17.31 -1.98 1.13
CA ALA A 304 17.19 -0.53 1.21
C ALA A 304 16.94 -0.09 2.67
N HIS A 305 16.01 -0.73 3.38
CA HIS A 305 15.76 -0.43 4.79
C HIS A 305 16.96 -0.73 5.69
N LEU A 306 17.67 -1.83 5.44
CA LEU A 306 18.89 -2.18 6.14
C LEU A 306 19.98 -1.15 5.89
N LEU A 307 20.16 -0.72 4.64
CA LEU A 307 21.15 0.29 4.26
C LEU A 307 20.84 1.65 4.90
N ILE A 308 19.58 2.08 4.88
CA ILE A 308 19.14 3.31 5.56
C ILE A 308 19.40 3.21 7.07
N SER A 309 19.08 2.08 7.69
CA SER A 309 19.30 1.88 9.13
C SER A 309 20.79 1.89 9.50
N ILE A 310 21.65 1.34 8.64
CA ILE A 310 23.10 1.40 8.81
C ILE A 310 23.60 2.84 8.62
N LEU A 311 23.10 3.56 7.62
CA LEU A 311 23.48 4.96 7.38
C LEU A 311 23.04 5.88 8.52
N ASP A 312 21.83 5.70 9.05
CA ASP A 312 21.34 6.44 10.22
C ASP A 312 22.20 6.14 11.46
N PHE A 313 22.52 4.86 11.69
CA PHE A 313 23.43 4.48 12.77
C PHE A 313 24.84 5.07 12.61
N LEU A 314 25.36 5.12 11.38
CA LEU A 314 26.64 5.74 11.09
C LEU A 314 26.60 7.26 11.26
N ALA A 315 25.50 7.92 10.88
CA ALA A 315 25.28 9.34 11.10
C ALA A 315 25.29 9.67 12.60
N ASP A 316 24.59 8.87 13.42
CA ASP A 316 24.60 8.98 14.88
C ASP A 316 26.00 8.76 15.50
N CYS A 317 26.84 7.95 14.86
CA CYS A 317 28.23 7.73 15.28
C CYS A 317 29.17 8.89 14.88
N ILE A 318 28.88 9.58 13.78
CA ILE A 318 29.69 10.67 13.23
C ILE A 318 29.37 11.99 13.93
N ASP A 319 28.10 12.27 14.17
CA ASP A 319 27.60 13.37 14.98
C ASP A 319 27.12 12.84 16.33
N PRO A 320 28.01 12.56 17.29
CA PRO A 320 27.56 12.40 18.66
C PRO A 320 26.93 13.74 19.03
N ALA A 321 25.60 13.77 19.11
CA ALA A 321 24.85 14.89 19.67
C ALA A 321 25.65 15.38 20.89
N PRO A 322 26.06 16.67 20.94
CA PRO A 322 27.01 17.15 21.92
C PRO A 322 26.50 16.70 23.27
N SER A 323 27.16 15.68 23.81
CA SER A 323 26.62 14.98 24.95
C SER A 323 26.54 16.02 26.04
N SER A 324 25.33 16.24 26.55
CA SER A 324 25.07 16.99 27.77
C SER A 324 25.70 16.32 29.00
N THR A 325 26.76 15.53 28.82
CA THR A 325 27.82 15.42 29.81
C THR A 325 28.40 16.81 29.94
N SER A 326 27.99 17.49 31.01
CA SER A 326 28.65 18.67 31.54
C SER A 326 30.12 18.66 31.15
N SER A 327 30.51 19.53 30.20
CA SER A 327 31.82 20.13 30.37
C SER A 327 31.70 20.79 31.74
N VAL A 328 32.22 20.13 32.77
CA VAL A 328 32.67 20.86 33.94
C VAL A 328 33.68 21.81 33.34
N ARG A 329 33.20 23.02 32.98
CA ARG A 329 34.06 24.18 32.90
C ARG A 329 34.57 24.27 34.31
N VAL A 330 35.72 23.64 34.56
CA VAL A 330 36.62 24.12 35.58
C VAL A 330 36.90 25.53 35.10
N VAL A 331 36.16 26.48 35.67
CA VAL A 331 36.49 27.89 35.58
C VAL A 331 37.78 27.98 36.36
N LEU A 332 38.89 27.66 35.67
CA LEU A 332 40.22 27.99 36.14
C LEU A 332 40.18 29.50 36.31
N THR A 333 40.34 29.92 37.56
CA THR A 333 40.41 31.33 37.89
C THR A 333 41.56 31.96 37.12
N HIS A 334 41.46 33.25 36.80
CA HIS A 334 42.48 33.94 36.00
C HIS A 334 43.89 33.84 36.62
N GLU A 335 43.98 33.56 37.92
CA GLU A 335 45.22 33.27 38.63
C GLU A 335 45.82 31.91 38.25
N GLU A 336 45.03 30.84 38.20
CA GLU A 336 45.53 29.50 37.83
C GLU A 336 46.00 29.45 36.36
N LEU A 337 45.35 30.23 35.48
CA LEU A 337 45.75 30.34 34.08
C LEU A 337 47.04 31.18 33.89
N GLN A 338 47.32 32.11 34.80
CA GLN A 338 48.61 32.82 34.85
C GLN A 338 49.73 31.95 35.44
N GLU A 339 49.44 31.13 36.44
CA GLU A 339 50.42 30.24 37.06
C GLU A 339 50.84 29.12 36.12
N GLN A 340 49.92 28.58 35.32
CA GLN A 340 50.22 27.58 34.30
C GLN A 340 51.09 28.15 33.15
N LYS A 341 50.84 29.41 32.74
CA LYS A 341 51.70 30.11 31.75
C LYS A 341 53.10 30.37 32.30
N LYS A 342 53.23 30.70 33.59
CA LYS A 342 54.52 30.91 34.24
C LYS A 342 55.34 29.62 34.32
N ASN A 343 54.67 28.49 34.56
CA ASN A 343 55.31 27.17 34.62
C ASN A 343 55.74 26.65 33.22
N MET A 344 55.02 26.97 32.14
CA MET A 344 55.46 26.66 30.77
C MET A 344 56.64 27.54 30.30
N ALA A 345 56.67 28.82 30.71
CA ALA A 345 57.79 29.71 30.38
C ALA A 345 59.10 29.27 31.07
N ALA A 346 59.02 28.77 32.30
CA ALA A 346 60.17 28.23 33.04
C ALA A 346 60.68 26.90 32.47
N ALA A 347 59.80 26.05 31.92
CA ALA A 347 60.19 24.79 31.31
C ALA A 347 60.91 24.96 29.96
N THR A 348 60.69 26.08 29.26
CA THR A 348 61.24 26.32 27.91
C THR A 348 62.64 26.97 27.93
N THR A 349 63.13 27.39 29.11
CA THR A 349 64.45 28.05 29.25
C THR A 349 65.60 27.11 29.62
N THR A 350 65.40 25.79 29.68
CA THR A 350 66.44 24.83 30.13
C THR A 350 67.07 24.02 29.00
N THR A 351 67.06 24.49 27.74
CA THR A 351 67.78 23.80 26.66
C THR A 351 68.29 24.78 25.61
N GLN A 352 69.31 25.56 25.97
CA GLN A 352 70.27 26.11 24.99
C GLN A 352 71.56 26.52 25.72
N GLN A 353 72.51 25.60 25.77
CA GLN A 353 73.91 25.85 26.07
C GLN A 353 74.73 24.82 25.28
N SER A 354 75.82 25.27 24.63
CA SER A 354 76.71 24.59 23.66
C SER A 354 76.14 24.40 22.25
N ASP A 355 76.83 24.68 21.13
CA ASP A 355 78.23 25.04 20.89
C ASP A 355 78.38 25.75 19.53
N ASP A 356 79.47 26.49 19.42
CA ASP A 356 80.03 27.19 18.25
C ASP A 356 80.20 26.31 16.99
N SER A 357 79.97 26.91 15.81
CA SER A 357 81.04 27.13 14.82
C SER A 357 80.53 27.80 13.53
N ASP A 358 81.20 28.88 13.15
CA ASP A 358 81.18 29.57 11.86
C ASP A 358 81.38 28.64 10.65
N ILE A 359 80.80 28.98 9.49
CA ILE A 359 81.47 29.16 8.18
C ILE A 359 80.46 29.55 7.08
N ASN A 360 80.79 30.68 6.46
CA ASN A 360 80.41 31.34 5.21
C ASN A 360 79.63 30.64 4.06
N ASP A 361 78.91 31.54 3.38
CA ASP A 361 78.80 31.75 1.92
C ASP A 361 77.77 31.01 1.06
N ASP A 362 76.88 31.86 0.52
CA ASP A 362 76.38 31.95 -0.85
C ASP A 362 75.45 30.88 -1.47
N LYS A 363 74.40 31.43 -2.10
CA LYS A 363 73.64 30.91 -3.25
C LYS A 363 72.87 29.60 -3.08
N HIS A 364 71.54 29.71 -2.99
CA HIS A 364 70.66 29.62 -4.17
C HIS A 364 69.19 29.73 -3.73
N ASP A 365 68.54 30.82 -4.14
CA ASP A 365 67.09 30.87 -4.25
C ASP A 365 66.64 29.85 -5.32
N SER A 366 66.18 28.69 -4.88
CA SER A 366 65.27 27.85 -5.65
C SER A 366 64.30 27.23 -4.67
N SER A 367 63.22 27.97 -4.44
CA SER A 367 62.04 27.51 -3.71
C SER A 367 61.39 26.37 -4.50
N PRO A 368 61.39 25.11 -4.05
CA PRO A 368 60.46 24.15 -4.58
C PRO A 368 59.09 24.51 -3.99
N SER A 369 58.15 24.85 -4.86
CA SER A 369 56.74 24.97 -4.51
C SER A 369 56.31 23.67 -3.82
N ALA A 370 56.30 23.67 -2.48
CA ALA A 370 55.66 22.64 -1.70
C ALA A 370 54.17 22.69 -2.05
N THR A 371 53.74 21.74 -2.87
CA THR A 371 52.35 21.37 -3.04
C THR A 371 51.82 21.02 -1.65
N LEU A 372 51.21 22.01 -1.01
CA LEU A 372 50.36 21.82 0.15
C LEU A 372 49.19 20.95 -0.31
N ILE A 373 49.39 19.62 -0.22
CA ILE A 373 48.28 18.69 -0.14
C ILE A 373 47.60 19.07 1.16
N THR A 374 46.49 19.80 1.04
CA THR A 374 45.56 20.04 2.13
C THR A 374 44.97 18.70 2.54
N GLU A 375 45.70 17.98 3.39
CA GLU A 375 45.14 16.86 4.11
C GLU A 375 44.02 17.41 4.99
N VAL A 376 42.83 17.02 4.57
CA VAL A 376 41.56 17.43 5.13
C VAL A 376 41.49 17.00 6.61
N PRO A 377 41.48 17.94 7.59
CA PRO A 377 41.77 17.65 9.00
C PRO A 377 40.82 16.70 9.75
N TRP A 378 39.71 16.26 9.15
CA TRP A 378 38.75 15.35 9.78
C TRP A 378 39.08 13.87 9.60
N LEU A 379 40.05 13.50 8.77
CA LEU A 379 40.52 12.12 8.60
C LEU A 379 41.52 11.67 9.69
N ARG A 380 41.30 12.07 10.94
CA ARG A 380 42.15 11.70 12.08
C ARG A 380 41.90 10.25 12.58
N PRO A 381 42.88 9.63 13.27
CA PRO A 381 42.81 8.28 13.88
C PRO A 381 41.64 8.02 14.84
N LEU A 382 40.91 9.06 15.26
CA LEU A 382 39.70 8.96 16.08
C LEU A 382 38.54 8.28 15.34
N HIS A 383 38.47 8.42 14.00
CA HIS A 383 37.43 7.78 13.20
C HIS A 383 37.65 6.27 13.08
N ARG A 384 38.91 5.82 13.11
CA ARG A 384 39.30 4.40 13.06
C ARG A 384 38.82 3.62 14.27
N LYS A 385 39.14 4.11 15.48
CA LYS A 385 38.65 3.48 16.73
C LYS A 385 37.12 3.49 16.82
N ARG A 386 36.47 4.54 16.32
CA ARG A 386 35.00 4.64 16.29
C ARG A 386 34.39 3.68 15.27
N TRP A 387 34.93 3.58 14.06
CA TRP A 387 34.50 2.63 13.03
C TRP A 387 34.64 1.19 13.54
N ALA A 388 35.81 0.82 14.04
CA ALA A 388 36.02 -0.52 14.60
C ALA A 388 35.08 -0.80 15.78
N THR A 389 34.69 0.21 16.57
CA THR A 389 33.72 0.05 17.66
C THR A 389 32.29 -0.08 17.12
N ALA A 390 31.93 0.69 16.10
CA ALA A 390 30.64 0.62 15.41
C ALA A 390 30.44 -0.74 14.74
N VAL A 391 31.43 -1.23 13.99
CA VAL A 391 31.39 -2.54 13.35
C VAL A 391 31.29 -3.67 14.38
N ARG A 392 32.04 -3.60 15.50
CA ARG A 392 31.89 -4.56 16.61
C ARG A 392 30.51 -4.49 17.26
N THR A 393 29.92 -3.31 17.38
CA THR A 393 28.60 -3.11 17.97
C THR A 393 27.51 -3.66 17.04
N LEU A 394 27.62 -3.41 15.75
CA LEU A 394 26.76 -3.98 14.71
C LEU A 394 26.86 -5.51 14.70
N ARG A 395 28.09 -6.06 14.74
CA ARG A 395 28.33 -7.51 14.84
C ARG A 395 27.64 -8.09 16.07
N ARG A 396 27.78 -7.48 17.25
CA ARG A 396 27.08 -7.92 18.47
C ARG A 396 25.57 -7.81 18.36
N HIS A 397 25.05 -6.72 17.79
CA HIS A 397 23.61 -6.52 17.64
C HIS A 397 23.00 -7.58 16.73
N VAL A 398 23.62 -7.83 15.58
CA VAL A 398 23.23 -8.88 14.64
C VAL A 398 23.35 -10.27 15.29
N GLN A 399 24.41 -10.55 16.05
CA GLN A 399 24.55 -11.82 16.78
C GLN A 399 23.52 -12.00 17.91
N SER A 400 23.05 -10.91 18.51
CA SER A 400 22.03 -10.96 19.58
C SER A 400 20.59 -11.02 19.05
N ASN A 401 20.37 -10.68 17.77
CA ASN A 401 19.04 -10.60 17.18
C ASN A 401 18.76 -11.81 16.28
N THR A 402 17.92 -12.74 16.75
CA THR A 402 17.58 -13.97 16.04
C THR A 402 16.95 -13.74 14.67
N MET A 403 16.22 -12.65 14.46
CA MET A 403 15.64 -12.34 13.15
C MET A 403 16.73 -11.90 12.16
N ALA A 404 17.67 -11.06 12.60
CA ALA A 404 18.80 -10.64 11.77
C ALA A 404 19.70 -11.84 11.39
N GLN A 405 19.93 -12.78 12.31
CA GLN A 405 20.66 -14.02 12.02
C GLN A 405 19.94 -14.89 10.99
N LYS A 406 18.62 -15.06 11.11
CA LYS A 406 17.83 -15.82 10.13
C LYS A 406 17.87 -15.17 8.74
N SER A 407 17.74 -13.84 8.67
CA SER A 407 17.84 -13.11 7.40
C SER A 407 19.22 -13.25 6.75
N LEU A 408 20.30 -13.16 7.54
CA LEU A 408 21.65 -13.38 7.03
C LEU A 408 21.90 -14.84 6.61
N GLY A 409 21.34 -15.81 7.33
CA GLY A 409 21.40 -17.22 6.95
C GLY A 409 20.75 -17.48 5.59
N VAL A 410 19.63 -16.82 5.28
CA VAL A 410 19.01 -16.89 3.95
C VAL A 410 19.91 -16.28 2.88
N LEU A 411 20.52 -15.11 3.13
CA LEU A 411 21.46 -14.49 2.20
C LEU A 411 22.72 -15.35 1.97
N GLU A 412 23.16 -16.07 2.99
CA GLU A 412 24.27 -17.02 2.91
C GLU A 412 23.91 -18.25 2.06
N THR A 413 22.69 -18.78 2.20
CA THR A 413 22.23 -19.90 1.35
C THR A 413 22.10 -19.53 -0.13
N ILE A 414 21.86 -18.24 -0.46
CA ILE A 414 21.79 -17.75 -1.85
C ILE A 414 23.20 -17.41 -2.37
N GLY A 415 24.25 -17.52 -1.55
CA GLY A 415 25.62 -17.21 -1.92
C GLY A 415 25.91 -15.71 -2.09
N VAL A 416 24.98 -14.85 -1.65
CA VAL A 416 25.12 -13.39 -1.78
C VAL A 416 26.09 -12.85 -0.75
N VAL A 417 26.09 -13.40 0.47
CA VAL A 417 26.92 -12.95 1.58
C VAL A 417 27.39 -14.15 2.40
N GLN A 418 28.71 -14.37 2.51
CA GLN A 418 29.24 -15.21 3.58
C GLN A 418 29.29 -14.38 4.86
N SER A 419 28.46 -14.72 5.84
CA SER A 419 28.21 -13.92 7.04
C SER A 419 29.48 -13.63 7.85
N SER A 420 30.44 -14.57 7.87
CA SER A 420 31.77 -14.37 8.45
C SER A 420 32.61 -13.34 7.69
N ASN A 421 32.55 -13.36 6.36
CA ASN A 421 33.38 -12.50 5.51
C ASN A 421 32.87 -11.06 5.44
N MET A 422 31.57 -10.82 5.63
CA MET A 422 31.02 -9.46 5.54
C MET A 422 31.57 -8.54 6.64
N PHE A 423 31.52 -8.99 7.90
CA PHE A 423 32.02 -8.18 9.01
C PHE A 423 33.55 -8.10 8.99
N ASP A 424 34.24 -9.18 8.62
CA ASP A 424 35.69 -9.17 8.47
C ASP A 424 36.12 -8.26 7.31
N TYR A 425 35.33 -8.18 6.25
CA TYR A 425 35.54 -7.24 5.15
C TYR A 425 35.30 -5.80 5.59
N LEU A 426 34.23 -5.50 6.34
CA LEU A 426 33.98 -4.17 6.89
C LEU A 426 35.07 -3.73 7.89
N GLU A 427 35.63 -4.68 8.65
CA GLU A 427 36.82 -4.43 9.49
C GLU A 427 38.10 -4.26 8.65
N LYS A 428 38.21 -4.89 7.48
CA LYS A 428 39.36 -4.78 6.55
C LYS A 428 39.33 -3.56 5.62
N ILE A 429 38.16 -3.07 5.20
CA ILE A 429 38.03 -1.84 4.36
C ILE A 429 38.74 -0.65 5.04
N GLU A 430 38.75 -0.62 6.37
CA GLU A 430 39.47 0.37 7.19
C GLU A 430 40.99 0.40 6.90
N TRP A 431 41.58 -0.74 6.50
CA TRP A 431 43.01 -0.88 6.22
C TRP A 431 43.38 -0.57 4.77
N GLY A 432 42.41 -0.64 3.84
CA GLY A 432 42.64 -0.50 2.40
C GLY A 432 42.60 0.93 1.86
N MET A 433 42.05 1.90 2.61
CA MET A 433 41.97 3.32 2.19
C MET A 433 43.32 4.06 2.18
N ASN A 434 44.45 3.34 2.30
CA ASN A 434 45.80 3.88 2.12
C ASN A 434 46.44 3.55 0.75
N PHE A 435 45.69 2.96 -0.20
CA PHE A 435 46.20 2.83 -1.56
C PHE A 435 46.02 4.12 -2.33
N GLY A 436 47.13 4.79 -2.61
CA GLY A 436 47.20 5.84 -3.62
C GLY A 436 46.67 5.30 -4.96
N PHE A 437 46.04 6.20 -5.71
CA PHE A 437 45.82 6.04 -7.15
C PHE A 437 47.15 5.59 -7.79
N VAL A 438 47.22 4.32 -8.17
CA VAL A 438 48.12 3.87 -9.23
C VAL A 438 47.24 3.83 -10.47
N ASP A 439 47.64 4.62 -11.47
CA ASP A 439 46.97 4.75 -12.76
C ASP A 439 46.58 3.39 -13.35
N ILE A 440 45.30 3.29 -13.77
CA ILE A 440 44.86 2.46 -14.89
C ILE A 440 44.11 3.37 -15.86
#